data_AF-A0A7S4G373-F1
#
_entry.id   AF-A0A7S4G373-F1
#
_cell.length_a   1.000
_cell.length_b   1.000
_cell.length_c   1.000
_cell.angle_alpha   90.00
_cell.angle_beta   90.00
_cell.angle_gamma   90.00
#
_symmetry.space_group_name_H-M   'P 1'
#
loop_
_entity.id
_entity.type
_entity.pdbx_description
1 polymer ?
#
loop_
_entity_poly.entity_id
_entity_poly.type
_entity_poly.pdbx_seq_one_letter_code
_entity_poly.pdbx_strand_id
1 'polypeptide(L)'
;MQRACRALSQIPSACPLQRGARPFSQALDEQTLRLCTIAGYAAKGNLTQLAKVWEELPEQEHANAHEIVMQNLLYNGLPKTIMALNAITKVGVKDRIIAEDRSVARPKDYFREQGNAAVKELFGYKQVRLQQRLRLLHPAYGQWVTDFGFGRVRSRPGPSQKVRALCELAALGGQFVPPQFRVAIIMTLTAGATLEEVRAVLDTVTDIWGSEQQAAIDSFWSDLTLRRVAERGWDFEKADEDLLRNNEGLHPQSILKEDWSHLFPPEALSPQNWRHPAISSIRPVIGLSDRTRMLALCATNTAHGNLSGLAQAWTYLDPMDHGAGLEVMLGTVLNTGFHRVHNGLLALHSQGVCRDAIQVDREDAILDGEGFTARGEIVLQQIHREKYHQFREQMERLHPDLWLWIVEFLYGQVTGRTCARLSLADRELASLGCMAGLANGSQLGAHMRGALNCGASPQAVRGILDQCGHAAGRPMQAFVDGYWLSFVRTIPSKELAGAR
;
A
#
# COMPACT_ATOMS: atom_id res chain seq x y z
N MET A 1 36.58 10.90 -0.69
CA MET A 1 36.58 9.43 -0.67
C MET A 1 37.69 8.82 0.19
N GLN A 2 38.98 8.96 -0.12
CA GLN A 2 40.05 8.25 0.62
C GLN A 2 40.22 8.64 2.10
N ARG A 3 39.90 9.89 2.51
CA ARG A 3 39.88 10.28 3.93
C ARG A 3 38.67 9.70 4.71
N ALA A 4 37.52 9.53 4.05
CA ALA A 4 36.33 8.90 4.63
C ALA A 4 36.51 7.38 4.80
N CYS A 5 37.19 6.73 3.84
CA CYS A 5 37.53 5.31 3.95
C CYS A 5 38.54 5.02 5.08
N ARG A 6 39.49 5.93 5.35
CA ARG A 6 40.44 5.78 6.48
C ARG A 6 39.79 5.96 7.85
N ALA A 7 38.77 6.82 7.95
CA ALA A 7 37.99 6.96 9.18
C ALA A 7 37.15 5.70 9.49
N LEU A 8 36.57 5.06 8.45
CA LEU A 8 35.82 3.81 8.59
C LEU A 8 36.70 2.62 8.99
N SER A 9 37.97 2.58 8.57
CA SER A 9 38.92 1.51 8.93
C SER A 9 39.51 1.63 10.35
N GLN A 10 39.29 2.75 11.04
CA GLN A 10 39.75 2.97 12.42
C GLN A 10 38.63 2.85 13.46
N ILE A 11 37.39 2.56 13.02
CA ILE A 11 36.30 2.20 13.92
C ILE A 11 36.61 0.76 14.41
N PRO A 12 36.75 0.52 15.72
CA PRO A 12 36.95 -0.82 16.24
C PRO A 12 35.85 -1.75 15.71
N SER A 13 36.24 -2.92 15.20
CA SER A 13 35.35 -3.94 14.62
C SER A 13 34.46 -4.65 15.66
N ALA A 14 34.11 -3.97 16.74
CA ALA A 14 33.24 -4.46 17.79
C ALA A 14 32.19 -3.39 18.08
N CYS A 15 31.04 -3.53 17.42
CA CYS A 15 29.81 -2.94 17.93
C CYS A 15 29.59 -3.51 19.35
N PRO A 16 29.45 -2.69 20.41
CA PRO A 16 29.27 -3.18 21.77
C PRO A 16 27.85 -3.72 22.02
N LEU A 17 27.22 -4.34 21.02
CA LEU A 17 25.87 -4.92 21.08
C LEU A 17 25.85 -6.39 21.52
N GLN A 18 26.93 -6.92 22.10
CA GLN A 18 26.91 -8.27 22.68
C GLN A 18 27.54 -8.30 24.07
N ARG A 19 26.67 -8.24 25.08
CA ARG A 19 26.57 -9.16 26.24
C ARG A 19 25.87 -8.42 27.39
N GLY A 20 24.57 -8.69 27.58
CA GLY A 20 23.87 -8.37 28.83
C GLY A 20 22.50 -7.67 28.73
N ALA A 21 22.01 -7.30 27.54
CA ALA A 21 20.70 -6.67 27.41
C ALA A 21 19.56 -7.71 27.57
N ARG A 22 18.55 -7.38 28.39
CA ARG A 22 17.30 -8.17 28.48
C ARG A 22 16.71 -8.37 27.07
N PRO A 23 16.03 -9.49 26.77
CA PRO A 23 15.36 -9.64 25.49
C PRO A 23 14.34 -8.50 25.31
N PHE A 24 14.44 -7.73 24.22
CA PHE A 24 13.54 -6.60 23.92
C PHE A 24 12.06 -7.01 23.84
N SER A 25 11.77 -8.31 23.73
CA SER A 25 10.41 -8.87 23.81
C SER A 25 9.66 -8.57 25.12
N GLN A 26 10.35 -8.09 26.17
CA GLN A 26 9.71 -7.66 27.43
C GLN A 26 9.12 -6.24 27.39
N ALA A 27 9.40 -5.45 26.34
CA ALA A 27 8.89 -4.07 26.24
C ALA A 27 7.44 -4.00 25.74
N LEU A 28 6.99 -5.01 24.99
CA LEU A 28 5.60 -5.12 24.53
C LEU A 28 4.82 -6.03 25.49
N ASP A 29 3.61 -5.61 25.84
CA ASP A 29 2.66 -6.53 26.45
C ASP A 29 2.28 -7.65 25.47
N GLU A 30 1.87 -8.79 26.03
CA GLU A 30 1.62 -10.01 25.27
C GLU A 30 0.50 -9.85 24.23
N GLN A 31 -0.53 -9.06 24.56
CA GLN A 31 -1.64 -8.77 23.66
C GLN A 31 -1.17 -7.95 22.46
N THR A 32 -0.42 -6.87 22.69
CA THR A 32 0.13 -6.05 21.61
C THR A 32 1.07 -6.85 20.71
N LEU A 33 1.90 -7.73 21.28
CA LEU A 33 2.78 -8.61 20.50
C LEU A 33 1.98 -9.56 19.59
N ARG A 34 0.89 -10.17 20.09
CA ARG A 34 -0.01 -11.00 19.26
C ARG A 34 -0.65 -10.21 18.13
N LEU A 35 -1.14 -9.00 18.41
CA LEU A 35 -1.75 -8.14 17.40
C LEU A 35 -0.76 -7.73 16.30
N CYS A 36 0.47 -7.35 16.66
CA CYS A 36 1.55 -7.08 15.70
C CYS A 36 1.89 -8.31 14.85
N THR A 37 1.93 -9.50 15.47
CA THR A 37 2.18 -10.77 14.78
C THR A 37 1.08 -11.09 13.76
N ILE A 38 -0.19 -10.91 14.15
CA ILE A 38 -1.36 -11.04 13.26
C ILE A 38 -1.25 -10.06 12.08
N ALA A 39 -0.94 -8.78 12.36
CA ALA A 39 -0.77 -7.75 11.33
C ALA A 39 0.32 -8.16 10.33
N GLY A 40 1.48 -8.60 10.83
CA GLY A 40 2.60 -9.03 10.02
C GLY A 40 2.31 -10.26 9.15
N TYR A 41 1.72 -11.32 9.70
CA TYR A 41 1.38 -12.52 8.92
C TYR A 41 0.27 -12.27 7.90
N ALA A 42 -0.74 -11.47 8.24
CA ALA A 42 -1.76 -11.04 7.29
C ALA A 42 -1.14 -10.21 6.14
N ALA A 43 -0.23 -9.29 6.45
CA ALA A 43 0.49 -8.50 5.45
C ALA A 43 1.45 -9.34 4.58
N LYS A 44 2.10 -10.36 5.15
CA LYS A 44 2.94 -11.30 4.39
C LYS A 44 2.12 -12.24 3.51
N GLY A 45 0.86 -12.51 3.88
CA GLY A 45 0.04 -13.54 3.25
C GLY A 45 0.40 -14.95 3.74
N ASN A 46 1.02 -15.07 4.93
CA ASN A 46 1.31 -16.37 5.55
C ASN A 46 0.07 -16.86 6.32
N LEU A 47 -0.93 -17.31 5.57
CA LEU A 47 -2.25 -17.65 6.10
C LEU A 47 -2.21 -18.80 7.12
N THR A 48 -1.27 -19.73 6.98
CA THR A 48 -1.10 -20.86 7.91
C THR A 48 -0.66 -20.37 9.28
N GLN A 49 0.34 -19.49 9.35
CA GLN A 49 0.79 -18.94 10.64
C GLN A 49 -0.21 -17.96 11.22
N LEU A 50 -0.87 -17.15 10.38
CA LEU A 50 -1.98 -16.30 10.80
C LEU A 50 -3.10 -17.11 11.49
N ALA A 51 -3.51 -18.23 10.90
CA ALA A 51 -4.54 -19.10 11.46
C ALA A 51 -4.14 -19.69 12.82
N LYS A 52 -2.89 -20.14 12.96
CA LYS A 52 -2.37 -20.67 14.24
C LYS A 52 -2.37 -19.64 15.36
N VAL A 53 -1.84 -18.44 15.09
CA VAL A 53 -1.83 -17.35 16.07
C VAL A 53 -3.26 -16.94 16.44
N TRP A 54 -4.20 -17.02 15.50
CA TRP A 54 -5.62 -16.76 15.76
C TRP A 54 -6.28 -17.83 16.65
N GLU A 55 -5.99 -19.11 16.45
CA GLU A 55 -6.52 -20.21 17.28
C GLU A 55 -6.08 -20.11 18.74
N GLU A 56 -4.87 -19.60 18.97
CA GLU A 56 -4.30 -19.36 20.30
C GLU A 56 -4.77 -18.02 20.92
N LEU A 57 -5.45 -17.17 20.15
CA LEU A 57 -5.88 -15.85 20.59
C LEU A 57 -7.06 -15.96 21.57
N PRO A 58 -6.97 -15.36 22.77
CA PRO A 58 -8.10 -15.32 23.70
C PRO A 58 -9.33 -14.69 23.06
N GLU A 59 -10.52 -15.24 23.33
CA GLU A 59 -11.76 -14.84 22.64
C GLU A 59 -12.04 -13.32 22.75
N GLN A 60 -11.76 -12.73 23.92
CA GLN A 60 -11.91 -11.29 24.17
C GLN A 60 -10.98 -10.40 23.32
N GLU A 61 -9.93 -10.95 22.73
CA GLU A 61 -8.99 -10.23 21.85
C GLU A 61 -9.41 -10.30 20.37
N HIS A 62 -10.36 -11.15 20.00
CA HIS A 62 -10.77 -11.37 18.60
C HIS A 62 -11.26 -10.09 17.94
N ALA A 63 -12.03 -9.26 18.65
CA ALA A 63 -12.54 -8.01 18.12
C ALA A 63 -11.40 -7.05 17.71
N ASN A 64 -10.41 -6.86 18.58
CA ASN A 64 -9.24 -6.03 18.31
C ASN A 64 -8.38 -6.61 17.18
N ALA A 65 -8.16 -7.93 17.17
CA ALA A 65 -7.40 -8.58 16.12
C ALA A 65 -8.08 -8.47 14.74
N HIS A 66 -9.41 -8.59 14.70
CA HIS A 66 -10.19 -8.41 13.48
C HIS A 66 -10.07 -6.99 12.92
N GLU A 67 -10.10 -5.98 13.79
CA GLU A 67 -9.87 -4.58 13.43
C GLU A 67 -8.46 -4.34 12.86
N ILE A 68 -7.45 -5.05 13.37
CA ILE A 68 -6.09 -5.00 12.82
C ILE A 68 -6.01 -5.66 11.44
N VAL A 69 -6.69 -6.79 11.22
CA VAL A 69 -6.79 -7.42 9.89
C VAL A 69 -7.50 -6.51 8.89
N MET A 70 -8.56 -5.82 9.30
CA MET A 70 -9.24 -4.81 8.48
C MET A 70 -8.34 -3.61 8.17
N GLN A 71 -7.59 -3.13 9.16
CA GLN A 71 -6.64 -2.02 8.98
C GLN A 71 -5.58 -2.30 7.92
N ASN A 72 -5.14 -3.56 7.79
CA ASN A 72 -4.16 -3.95 6.76
C ASN A 72 -4.61 -3.63 5.33
N LEU A 73 -5.90 -3.39 5.08
CA LEU A 73 -6.37 -2.87 3.78
C LEU A 73 -5.59 -1.61 3.36
N LEU A 74 -5.25 -0.73 4.32
CA LEU A 74 -4.51 0.51 4.06
C LEU A 74 -3.08 0.28 3.58
N TYR A 75 -2.48 -0.86 3.92
CA TYR A 75 -1.05 -1.12 3.69
C TYR A 75 -0.78 -2.31 2.78
N ASN A 76 -1.80 -3.11 2.46
CA ASN A 76 -1.63 -4.36 1.72
C ASN A 76 -2.67 -4.54 0.61
N GLY A 77 -3.69 -3.68 0.56
CA GLY A 77 -4.78 -3.77 -0.40
C GLY A 77 -5.76 -4.89 -0.10
N LEU A 78 -6.87 -4.86 -0.83
CA LEU A 78 -8.02 -5.73 -0.68
C LEU A 78 -7.67 -7.22 -0.81
N PRO A 79 -6.82 -7.67 -1.75
CA PRO A 79 -6.58 -9.10 -1.93
C PRO A 79 -6.03 -9.78 -0.68
N LYS A 80 -5.02 -9.19 -0.03
CA LYS A 80 -4.41 -9.75 1.18
C LYS A 80 -5.36 -9.68 2.37
N THR A 81 -6.14 -8.61 2.48
CA THR A 81 -7.18 -8.47 3.51
C THR A 81 -8.25 -9.57 3.37
N ILE A 82 -8.78 -9.81 2.17
CA ILE A 82 -9.74 -10.89 1.91
C ILE A 82 -9.14 -12.26 2.26
N MET A 83 -7.89 -12.52 1.87
CA MET A 83 -7.21 -13.78 2.18
C MET A 83 -7.06 -13.99 3.69
N ALA A 84 -6.66 -12.96 4.43
CA ALA A 84 -6.53 -12.99 5.87
C ALA A 84 -7.88 -13.22 6.57
N LEU A 85 -8.92 -12.46 6.19
CA LEU A 85 -10.29 -12.63 6.72
C LEU A 85 -10.83 -14.03 6.45
N ASN A 86 -10.59 -14.59 5.26
CA ASN A 86 -10.96 -15.97 4.96
C ASN A 86 -10.23 -16.98 5.85
N ALA A 87 -8.94 -16.78 6.10
CA ALA A 87 -8.14 -17.68 6.92
C ALA A 87 -8.66 -17.72 8.37
N ILE A 88 -8.90 -16.55 8.98
CA ILE A 88 -9.40 -16.47 10.36
C ILE A 88 -10.88 -16.92 10.47
N THR A 89 -11.71 -16.65 9.44
CA THR A 89 -13.10 -17.12 9.42
C THR A 89 -13.18 -18.65 9.40
N LYS A 90 -12.21 -19.34 8.78
CA LYS A 90 -12.18 -20.80 8.72
C LYS A 90 -11.87 -21.45 10.08
N VAL A 91 -11.04 -20.81 10.90
CA VAL A 91 -10.68 -21.33 12.25
C VAL A 91 -11.66 -20.87 13.33
N GLY A 92 -12.44 -19.82 13.05
CA GLY A 92 -13.57 -19.38 13.87
C GLY A 92 -13.34 -18.01 14.51
N VAL A 93 -14.32 -17.12 14.34
CA VAL A 93 -14.37 -15.80 14.98
C VAL A 93 -15.52 -15.84 15.98
N LYS A 94 -15.21 -15.91 17.28
CA LYS A 94 -16.20 -16.24 18.33
C LYS A 94 -16.91 -15.01 18.89
N ASP A 95 -16.24 -13.87 18.95
CA ASP A 95 -16.89 -12.57 19.03
C ASP A 95 -17.10 -12.05 17.62
N ARG A 96 -18.22 -12.42 16.99
CA ARG A 96 -18.70 -11.66 15.84
C ARG A 96 -18.99 -10.27 16.37
N ILE A 97 -18.07 -9.34 16.08
CA ILE A 97 -18.20 -7.92 16.40
C ILE A 97 -19.66 -7.53 16.23
N ILE A 98 -20.28 -7.15 17.35
CA ILE A 98 -21.63 -6.62 17.37
C ILE A 98 -21.65 -5.48 16.35
N ALA A 99 -22.49 -5.64 15.33
CA ALA A 99 -22.65 -4.78 14.17
C ALA A 99 -23.18 -3.37 14.50
N GLU A 100 -23.05 -2.91 15.76
CA GLU A 100 -23.67 -1.68 16.23
C GLU A 100 -22.98 -0.41 15.73
N ASP A 101 -21.79 -0.51 15.13
CA ASP A 101 -21.14 0.68 14.60
C ASP A 101 -20.15 0.35 13.47
N ARG A 102 -20.40 0.84 12.23
CA ARG A 102 -19.44 1.73 11.51
C ARG A 102 -19.62 2.03 10.01
N SER A 103 -20.63 1.51 9.30
CA SER A 103 -20.82 1.90 7.87
C SER A 103 -22.26 2.13 7.42
N VAL A 104 -23.19 2.31 8.35
CA VAL A 104 -24.49 2.94 8.09
C VAL A 104 -24.29 4.31 7.46
N ALA A 105 -25.26 4.79 6.67
CA ALA A 105 -25.24 6.14 6.09
C ALA A 105 -24.87 7.18 7.16
N ARG A 106 -23.65 7.69 7.08
CA ARG A 106 -23.15 8.78 7.94
C ARG A 106 -23.33 10.10 7.19
N PRO A 107 -23.46 11.24 7.90
CA PRO A 107 -23.48 12.55 7.25
C PRO A 107 -22.29 12.73 6.30
N LYS A 108 -22.48 13.55 5.24
CA LYS A 108 -21.57 13.77 4.10
C LYS A 108 -20.10 14.09 4.46
N ASP A 109 -19.82 14.48 5.71
CA ASP A 109 -18.48 14.84 6.19
C ASP A 109 -18.00 14.09 7.44
N TYR A 110 -18.78 13.13 7.95
CA TYR A 110 -18.49 12.46 9.20
C TYR A 110 -17.08 11.87 9.24
N PHE A 111 -16.70 11.06 8.23
CA PHE A 111 -15.37 10.45 8.19
C PHE A 111 -14.26 11.49 7.98
N ARG A 112 -14.54 12.59 7.28
CA ARG A 112 -13.60 13.70 7.12
C ARG A 112 -13.29 14.37 8.46
N GLU A 113 -14.29 14.58 9.30
CA GLU A 113 -14.13 15.11 10.66
C GLU A 113 -13.34 14.15 11.56
N GLN A 114 -13.69 12.86 11.56
CA GLN A 114 -12.94 11.84 12.30
C GLN A 114 -11.48 11.74 11.84
N GLY A 115 -11.26 11.83 10.52
CA GLY A 115 -9.93 11.81 9.93
C GLY A 115 -9.11 13.01 10.36
N ASN A 116 -9.71 14.20 10.36
CA ASN A 116 -9.07 15.41 10.87
C ASN A 116 -8.70 15.29 12.36
N ALA A 117 -9.56 14.69 13.18
CA ALA A 117 -9.27 14.47 14.59
C ALA A 117 -8.09 13.50 14.80
N ALA A 118 -8.09 12.35 14.11
CA ALA A 118 -7.02 11.37 14.19
C ALA A 118 -5.68 11.89 13.63
N VAL A 119 -5.69 12.66 12.53
CA VAL A 119 -4.46 13.32 12.02
C VAL A 119 -3.97 14.37 13.01
N LYS A 120 -4.86 15.12 13.67
CA LYS A 120 -4.47 16.08 14.70
C LYS A 120 -3.83 15.39 15.90
N GLU A 121 -4.36 14.25 16.34
CA GLU A 121 -3.79 13.43 17.40
C GLU A 121 -2.36 12.97 17.06
N LEU A 122 -2.15 12.48 15.84
CA LEU A 122 -0.89 11.87 15.42
C LEU A 122 0.17 12.85 14.91
N PHE A 123 -0.22 14.06 14.49
CA PHE A 123 0.69 15.03 13.87
C PHE A 123 0.62 16.44 14.49
N GLY A 124 -0.31 16.70 15.42
CA GLY A 124 -0.48 18.00 16.06
C GLY A 124 -0.64 19.14 15.06
N TYR A 125 0.10 20.24 15.29
CA TYR A 125 0.09 21.42 14.42
C TYR A 125 0.59 21.16 12.98
N LYS A 126 1.24 20.02 12.72
CA LYS A 126 1.75 19.64 11.38
C LYS A 126 0.65 19.10 10.45
N GLN A 127 -0.55 18.83 10.96
CA GLN A 127 -1.71 18.35 10.20
C GLN A 127 -1.98 19.17 8.92
N VAL A 128 -2.12 20.49 9.05
CA VAL A 128 -2.50 21.39 7.93
C VAL A 128 -1.52 21.23 6.78
N ARG A 129 -0.24 21.12 7.11
CA ARG A 129 0.85 21.00 6.18
C ARG A 129 0.92 19.62 5.52
N LEU A 130 0.71 18.55 6.29
CA LEU A 130 0.59 17.20 5.73
C LEU A 130 -0.53 17.16 4.68
N GLN A 131 -1.70 17.71 5.01
CA GLN A 131 -2.86 17.73 4.11
C GLN A 131 -2.64 18.62 2.88
N GLN A 132 -1.91 19.73 3.00
CA GLN A 132 -1.51 20.54 1.85
C GLN A 132 -0.58 19.75 0.91
N ARG A 133 0.40 19.02 1.46
CA ARG A 133 1.32 18.20 0.67
C ARG A 133 0.60 17.07 -0.07
N LEU A 134 -0.27 16.35 0.62
CA LEU A 134 -1.03 15.28 0.00
C LEU A 134 -1.90 15.79 -1.16
N ARG A 135 -2.49 16.99 -1.01
CA ARG A 135 -3.24 17.65 -2.10
C ARG A 135 -2.36 18.05 -3.29
N LEU A 136 -1.10 18.41 -3.07
CA LEU A 136 -0.13 18.70 -4.14
C LEU A 136 0.30 17.43 -4.89
N LEU A 137 0.26 16.26 -4.25
CA LEU A 137 0.50 14.98 -4.91
C LEU A 137 -0.68 14.61 -5.80
N HIS A 138 -1.89 14.60 -5.22
CA HIS A 138 -3.15 14.48 -5.94
C HIS A 138 -4.32 14.83 -5.00
N PRO A 139 -5.28 15.70 -5.40
CA PRO A 139 -6.40 16.12 -4.55
C PRO A 139 -7.23 14.96 -4.00
N ALA A 140 -7.66 14.03 -4.88
CA ALA A 140 -8.42 12.85 -4.47
C ALA A 140 -7.64 11.96 -3.49
N TYR A 141 -6.34 11.75 -3.74
CA TYR A 141 -5.49 10.95 -2.84
C TYR A 141 -5.40 11.57 -1.44
N GLY A 142 -5.18 12.88 -1.35
CA GLY A 142 -5.12 13.57 -0.06
C GLY A 142 -6.45 13.53 0.70
N GLN A 143 -7.57 13.57 -0.03
CA GLN A 143 -8.88 13.35 0.56
C GLN A 143 -9.03 11.91 1.06
N TRP A 144 -8.71 10.89 0.25
CA TRP A 144 -8.84 9.48 0.65
C TRP A 144 -7.98 9.12 1.86
N VAL A 145 -6.75 9.65 1.95
CA VAL A 145 -5.91 9.45 3.13
C VAL A 145 -6.61 9.96 4.39
N THR A 146 -7.25 11.14 4.31
CA THR A 146 -7.95 11.75 5.44
C THR A 146 -9.25 11.02 5.74
N ASP A 147 -10.14 10.93 4.76
CA ASP A 147 -11.53 10.47 4.93
C ASP A 147 -11.58 8.95 5.11
N PHE A 148 -10.93 8.18 4.24
CA PHE A 148 -10.95 6.72 4.32
C PHE A 148 -9.89 6.20 5.31
N GLY A 149 -8.62 6.58 5.11
CA GLY A 149 -7.50 6.07 5.89
C GLY A 149 -7.62 6.39 7.39
N PHE A 150 -7.52 7.67 7.74
CA PHE A 150 -7.64 8.10 9.13
C PHE A 150 -9.09 8.08 9.61
N GLY A 151 -10.02 8.56 8.78
CA GLY A 151 -11.37 8.86 9.17
C GLY A 151 -12.33 7.68 9.25
N ARG A 152 -12.19 6.67 8.38
CA ARG A 152 -13.08 5.50 8.35
C ARG A 152 -12.44 4.25 8.91
N VAL A 153 -11.14 4.05 8.70
CA VAL A 153 -10.43 2.85 9.15
C VAL A 153 -9.77 3.05 10.51
N ARG A 154 -8.96 4.10 10.70
CA ARG A 154 -8.22 4.28 11.97
C ARG A 154 -9.04 4.85 13.12
N SER A 155 -10.11 5.60 12.84
CA SER A 155 -11.00 6.16 13.87
C SER A 155 -11.92 5.11 14.52
N ARG A 156 -11.97 3.90 13.94
CA ARG A 156 -12.78 2.80 14.46
C ARG A 156 -12.35 2.47 15.89
N PRO A 157 -13.25 2.41 16.88
CA PRO A 157 -12.87 1.99 18.23
C PRO A 157 -12.46 0.52 18.27
N GLY A 158 -11.84 0.13 19.38
CA GLY A 158 -11.06 -1.10 19.49
C GLY A 158 -9.62 -0.70 19.85
N PRO A 159 -8.59 -1.09 19.08
CA PRO A 159 -7.21 -0.75 19.38
C PRO A 159 -6.95 0.77 19.38
N SER A 160 -6.14 1.23 20.33
CA SER A 160 -5.69 2.63 20.41
C SER A 160 -4.80 3.01 19.22
N GLN A 161 -4.60 4.31 18.95
CA GLN A 161 -3.72 4.75 17.86
C GLN A 161 -2.29 4.22 18.02
N LYS A 162 -1.79 4.10 19.26
CA LYS A 162 -0.49 3.50 19.59
C LYS A 162 -0.40 2.05 19.09
N VAL A 163 -1.34 1.19 19.49
CA VAL A 163 -1.37 -0.22 19.09
C VAL A 163 -1.54 -0.35 17.57
N ARG A 164 -2.42 0.48 16.97
CA ARG A 164 -2.60 0.51 15.51
C ARG A 164 -1.32 0.86 14.75
N ALA A 165 -0.53 1.81 15.27
CA ALA A 165 0.72 2.24 14.65
C ALA A 165 1.85 1.21 14.84
N LEU A 166 1.91 0.53 15.99
CA LEU A 166 2.80 -0.63 16.19
C LEU A 166 2.48 -1.77 15.22
N CYS A 167 1.19 -2.10 15.04
CA CYS A 167 0.76 -3.12 14.06
C CYS A 167 1.08 -2.73 12.61
N GLU A 168 0.98 -1.44 12.28
CA GLU A 168 1.41 -0.91 10.97
C GLU A 168 2.91 -1.14 10.72
N LEU A 169 3.77 -0.95 11.73
CA LEU A 169 5.21 -1.25 11.59
C LEU A 169 5.46 -2.73 11.30
N ALA A 170 4.77 -3.63 12.00
CA ALA A 170 4.88 -5.07 11.74
C ALA A 170 4.42 -5.45 10.31
N ALA A 171 3.33 -4.83 9.83
CA ALA A 171 2.80 -5.04 8.48
C ALA A 171 3.67 -4.43 7.37
N LEU A 172 4.33 -3.30 7.63
CA LEU A 172 5.23 -2.64 6.68
C LEU A 172 6.65 -3.22 6.70
N GLY A 173 7.05 -3.89 7.78
CA GLY A 173 8.41 -4.40 8.00
C GLY A 173 9.01 -5.12 6.80
N GLY A 174 8.35 -6.14 6.25
CA GLY A 174 8.88 -6.85 5.08
C GLY A 174 8.45 -6.32 3.72
N GLN A 175 7.69 -5.22 3.68
CA GLN A 175 7.46 -4.49 2.42
C GLN A 175 8.57 -3.45 2.16
N PHE A 176 9.30 -3.11 3.23
CA PHE A 176 10.42 -2.18 3.33
C PHE A 176 10.33 -1.03 2.34
N VAL A 177 9.48 -0.07 2.70
CA VAL A 177 9.23 1.13 1.93
C VAL A 177 9.77 2.31 2.75
N PRO A 178 11.05 2.69 2.60
CA PRO A 178 11.76 3.48 3.61
C PRO A 178 11.12 4.83 3.97
N PRO A 179 10.59 5.63 3.01
CA PRO A 179 9.91 6.88 3.34
C PRO A 179 8.69 6.67 4.25
N GLN A 180 7.86 5.67 3.96
CA GLN A 180 6.67 5.35 4.77
C GLN A 180 7.05 4.67 6.08
N PHE A 181 8.11 3.87 6.08
CA PHE A 181 8.63 3.27 7.30
C PHE A 181 9.10 4.35 8.30
N ARG A 182 9.78 5.40 7.81
CA ARG A 182 10.15 6.58 8.61
C ARG A 182 8.92 7.26 9.20
N VAL A 183 7.90 7.50 8.38
CA VAL A 183 6.65 8.15 8.81
C VAL A 183 5.91 7.29 9.84
N ALA A 184 5.84 5.98 9.63
CA ALA A 184 5.21 5.05 10.56
C ALA A 184 5.91 5.06 11.92
N ILE A 185 7.26 5.06 11.96
CA ILE A 185 8.00 5.18 13.24
C ILE A 185 7.65 6.48 13.96
N ILE A 186 7.63 7.61 13.24
CA ILE A 186 7.30 8.92 13.82
C ILE A 186 5.86 8.93 14.36
N MET A 187 4.90 8.36 13.62
CA MET A 187 3.52 8.24 14.04
C MET A 187 3.39 7.36 15.30
N THR A 188 4.09 6.23 15.34
CA THR A 188 4.09 5.32 16.49
C THR A 188 4.61 5.99 17.76
N LEU A 189 5.74 6.71 17.66
CA LEU A 189 6.28 7.47 18.79
C LEU A 189 5.35 8.61 19.22
N THR A 190 4.76 9.34 18.26
CA THR A 190 3.82 10.43 18.56
C THR A 190 2.53 9.94 19.23
N ALA A 191 2.12 8.71 18.92
CA ALA A 191 1.00 8.04 19.58
C ALA A 191 1.34 7.56 21.01
N GLY A 192 2.56 7.79 21.52
CA GLY A 192 2.98 7.45 22.87
C GLY A 192 3.65 6.08 23.00
N ALA A 193 4.13 5.49 21.90
CA ALA A 193 5.01 4.33 22.00
C ALA A 193 6.44 4.76 22.38
N THR A 194 7.13 3.91 23.13
CA THR A 194 8.55 4.09 23.42
C THR A 194 9.41 3.54 22.28
N LEU A 195 10.69 3.95 22.24
CA LEU A 195 11.65 3.39 21.29
C LEU A 195 11.85 1.88 21.48
N GLU A 196 11.79 1.38 22.71
CA GLU A 196 11.90 -0.03 23.04
C GLU A 196 10.73 -0.83 22.47
N GLU A 197 9.50 -0.32 22.56
CA GLU A 197 8.33 -0.95 21.95
C GLU A 197 8.45 -0.98 20.42
N VAL A 198 8.91 0.12 19.81
CA VAL A 198 9.20 0.15 18.36
C VAL A 198 10.23 -0.90 18.01
N ARG A 199 11.36 -0.95 18.72
CA ARG A 199 12.42 -1.92 18.45
C ARG A 199 11.94 -3.37 18.64
N ALA A 200 11.17 -3.63 19.69
CA ALA A 200 10.59 -4.94 19.92
C ALA A 200 9.70 -5.39 18.76
N VAL A 201 8.89 -4.50 18.18
CA VAL A 201 8.13 -4.82 16.95
C VAL A 201 9.07 -5.10 15.77
N LEU A 202 10.11 -4.29 15.59
CA LEU A 202 11.07 -4.46 14.49
C LEU A 202 11.85 -5.78 14.59
N ASP A 203 12.11 -6.28 15.79
CA ASP A 203 12.80 -7.56 15.99
C ASP A 203 11.90 -8.75 15.60
N THR A 204 10.56 -8.61 15.64
CA THR A 204 9.63 -9.65 15.14
C THR A 204 9.68 -9.82 13.61
N VAL A 205 10.26 -8.86 12.88
CA VAL A 205 10.30 -8.90 11.42
C VAL A 205 11.12 -10.09 10.91
N THR A 206 12.16 -10.52 11.63
CA THR A 206 12.96 -11.70 11.24
C THR A 206 12.08 -12.94 11.16
N ASP A 207 11.27 -13.19 12.18
CA ASP A 207 10.42 -14.38 12.27
C ASP A 207 9.24 -14.31 11.30
N ILE A 208 8.69 -13.12 11.10
CA ILE A 208 7.54 -12.94 10.23
C ILE A 208 7.99 -12.91 8.78
N TRP A 209 8.94 -12.07 8.42
CA TRP A 209 9.30 -11.72 7.04
C TRP A 209 10.57 -12.40 6.54
N GLY A 210 11.57 -12.61 7.41
CA GLY A 210 12.83 -13.27 7.09
C GLY A 210 14.05 -12.40 7.37
N SER A 211 15.24 -13.02 7.38
CA SER A 211 16.50 -12.36 7.74
C SER A 211 16.94 -11.30 6.72
N GLU A 212 16.61 -11.45 5.44
CA GLU A 212 16.92 -10.45 4.41
C GLU A 212 16.20 -9.12 4.69
N GLN A 213 14.89 -9.17 4.97
CA GLN A 213 14.10 -7.99 5.31
C GLN A 213 14.56 -7.38 6.65
N GLN A 214 14.94 -8.21 7.63
CA GLN A 214 15.52 -7.71 8.87
C GLN A 214 16.80 -6.90 8.61
N ALA A 215 17.72 -7.42 7.79
CA ALA A 215 18.97 -6.74 7.49
C ALA A 215 18.74 -5.36 6.83
N ALA A 216 17.72 -5.25 5.96
CA ALA A 216 17.32 -3.98 5.37
C ALA A 216 16.80 -2.99 6.43
N ILE A 217 15.97 -3.46 7.37
CA ILE A 217 15.49 -2.64 8.50
C ILE A 217 16.64 -2.21 9.40
N ASP A 218 17.55 -3.10 9.77
CA ASP A 218 18.67 -2.76 10.64
C ASP A 218 19.61 -1.74 9.98
N SER A 219 19.82 -1.86 8.67
CA SER A 219 20.56 -0.86 7.89
C SER A 219 19.87 0.51 7.91
N PHE A 220 18.55 0.55 7.67
CA PHE A 220 17.77 1.79 7.74
C PHE A 220 17.72 2.39 9.14
N TRP A 221 17.55 1.56 10.16
CA TRP A 221 17.55 1.98 11.56
C TRP A 221 18.90 2.57 11.94
N SER A 222 19.99 1.95 11.48
CA SER A 222 21.35 2.46 11.64
C SER A 222 21.52 3.81 10.95
N ASP A 223 21.06 4.01 9.72
CA ASP A 223 21.14 5.34 9.05
C ASP A 223 20.30 6.40 9.77
N LEU A 224 19.09 6.06 10.19
CA LEU A 224 18.18 6.96 10.93
C LEU A 224 18.79 7.40 12.27
N THR A 225 19.47 6.49 12.97
CA THR A 225 20.11 6.75 14.27
C THR A 225 21.49 7.42 14.11
N LEU A 226 22.33 6.96 13.18
CA LEU A 226 23.68 7.48 12.95
C LEU A 226 23.69 8.93 12.45
N ARG A 227 22.72 9.34 11.61
CA ARG A 227 22.62 10.77 11.21
C ARG A 227 22.36 11.69 12.41
N ARG A 228 21.65 11.21 13.43
CA ARG A 228 21.40 11.99 14.66
C ARG A 228 22.57 11.94 15.66
N VAL A 229 23.29 10.81 15.76
CA VAL A 229 24.56 10.73 16.51
C VAL A 229 25.60 11.71 15.94
N ALA A 230 25.80 11.68 14.63
CA ALA A 230 26.86 12.42 13.95
C ALA A 230 26.65 13.94 13.94
N GLU A 231 25.40 14.42 13.97
CA GLU A 231 25.11 15.85 13.94
C GLU A 231 25.12 16.54 15.32
N ARG A 232 24.97 15.80 16.44
CA ARG A 232 24.73 16.42 17.76
C ARG A 232 25.41 15.78 18.99
N GLY A 233 26.20 14.70 18.85
CA GLY A 233 26.86 14.07 20.02
C GLY A 233 25.85 13.38 20.94
N TRP A 234 25.14 12.39 20.39
CA TRP A 234 23.89 11.84 20.92
C TRP A 234 24.11 10.74 21.98
N ASP A 235 23.27 10.76 23.02
CA ASP A 235 23.22 9.82 24.15
C ASP A 235 21.90 9.02 24.08
N PHE A 236 21.98 7.68 24.10
CA PHE A 236 20.85 6.77 23.92
C PHE A 236 19.80 6.88 25.03
N GLU A 237 20.20 7.18 26.27
CA GLU A 237 19.26 7.28 27.41
C GLU A 237 18.44 8.59 27.38
N LYS A 238 18.87 9.60 26.61
CA LYS A 238 18.16 10.88 26.43
C LYS A 238 17.36 10.97 25.12
N ALA A 239 17.35 9.90 24.33
CA ALA A 239 16.75 9.88 22.99
C ALA A 239 15.23 10.10 23.00
N ASP A 240 14.53 9.64 24.05
CA ASP A 240 13.09 9.80 24.21
C ASP A 240 12.71 11.29 24.32
N GLU A 241 13.44 12.06 25.15
CA GLU A 241 13.19 13.50 25.29
C GLU A 241 13.58 14.30 24.03
N ASP A 242 14.61 13.91 23.28
CA ASP A 242 15.06 14.67 22.09
C ASP A 242 14.27 14.35 20.81
N LEU A 243 13.79 13.10 20.63
CA LEU A 243 12.81 12.76 19.59
C LEU A 243 11.49 13.49 19.81
N LEU A 244 11.08 13.65 21.07
CA LEU A 244 9.87 14.38 21.48
C LEU A 244 10.08 15.91 21.51
N ARG A 245 11.23 16.44 21.98
CA ARG A 245 11.54 17.89 21.99
C ARG A 245 11.78 18.46 20.59
N ASN A 246 12.32 17.69 19.64
CA ASN A 246 12.43 18.14 18.24
C ASN A 246 11.07 18.13 17.50
N ASN A 247 9.97 17.71 18.14
CA ASN A 247 8.63 18.08 17.68
C ASN A 247 8.26 19.54 18.03
N GLU A 248 8.90 20.14 19.03
CA GLU A 248 8.76 21.58 19.38
C GLU A 248 9.80 22.47 18.64
N GLY A 249 10.91 21.90 18.17
CA GLY A 249 12.05 22.63 17.59
C GLY A 249 12.24 22.60 16.07
N LEU A 250 11.40 21.93 15.29
CA LEU A 250 11.44 22.04 13.82
C LEU A 250 10.78 23.36 13.40
N HIS A 251 11.59 24.43 13.38
CA HIS A 251 11.17 25.76 12.94
C HIS A 251 10.36 25.67 11.62
N PRO A 252 9.24 26.41 11.44
CA PRO A 252 8.25 26.22 10.36
C PRO A 252 8.81 26.09 8.92
N GLN A 253 10.02 26.61 8.70
CA GLN A 253 10.74 26.61 7.43
C GLN A 253 11.66 25.39 7.19
N SER A 254 12.05 24.60 8.19
CA SER A 254 13.02 23.50 8.02
C SER A 254 12.41 22.28 7.32
N ILE A 255 11.20 21.88 7.72
CA ILE A 255 10.47 20.82 7.02
C ILE A 255 10.13 21.29 5.58
N LEU A 256 10.08 22.62 5.29
CA LEU A 256 9.75 23.16 3.94
C LEU A 256 10.94 23.00 2.99
N LYS A 257 12.14 22.87 3.56
CA LYS A 257 13.40 22.67 2.85
C LYS A 257 13.88 21.22 2.88
N GLU A 258 13.21 20.30 3.57
CA GLU A 258 13.50 18.88 3.43
C GLU A 258 13.10 18.45 2.02
N ASP A 259 14.09 18.47 1.15
CA ASP A 259 14.06 17.81 -0.14
C ASP A 259 13.97 16.31 0.12
N TRP A 260 12.81 15.68 -0.13
CA TRP A 260 12.62 14.24 0.08
C TRP A 260 13.35 13.39 -0.97
N SER A 261 14.04 14.03 -1.93
CA SER A 261 14.86 13.37 -2.93
C SER A 261 15.89 12.42 -2.32
N HIS A 262 16.48 12.81 -1.18
CA HIS A 262 17.52 12.02 -0.50
C HIS A 262 17.03 10.68 0.04
N LEU A 263 15.71 10.47 0.15
CA LEU A 263 15.12 9.19 0.57
C LEU A 263 14.95 8.21 -0.59
N PHE A 264 15.16 8.68 -1.82
CA PHE A 264 15.17 7.85 -3.01
C PHE A 264 16.60 7.69 -3.51
N PRO A 265 16.96 6.53 -4.09
CA PRO A 265 18.26 6.37 -4.73
C PRO A 265 18.46 7.47 -5.79
N PRO A 266 19.66 8.07 -5.93
CA PRO A 266 19.94 9.07 -6.95
C PRO A 266 19.54 8.63 -8.37
N GLU A 267 19.63 7.33 -8.64
CA GLU A 267 19.26 6.73 -9.92
C GLU A 267 17.75 6.76 -10.18
N ALA A 268 16.93 6.71 -9.13
CA ALA A 268 15.47 6.80 -9.22
C ALA A 268 15.00 8.21 -9.58
N LEU A 269 15.84 9.24 -9.35
CA LEU A 269 15.50 10.65 -9.52
C LEU A 269 16.23 11.34 -10.69
N SER A 270 17.11 10.64 -11.42
CA SER A 270 17.85 11.22 -12.54
C SER A 270 17.09 11.02 -13.87
N PRO A 271 16.66 12.09 -14.57
CA PRO A 271 15.98 11.99 -15.87
C PRO A 271 16.82 11.29 -16.95
N GLN A 272 18.15 11.32 -16.83
CA GLN A 272 19.06 10.64 -17.76
C GLN A 272 19.00 9.11 -17.60
N ASN A 273 18.72 8.62 -16.39
CA ASN A 273 18.57 7.18 -16.09
C ASN A 273 17.17 6.66 -16.44
N TRP A 274 16.21 7.55 -16.70
CA TRP A 274 14.86 7.21 -17.15
C TRP A 274 14.77 6.99 -18.66
N ARG A 275 15.83 7.34 -19.40
CA ARG A 275 15.97 6.98 -20.81
C ARG A 275 16.75 5.67 -20.93
N HIS A 276 16.21 4.58 -20.39
CA HIS A 276 16.84 3.28 -20.61
C HIS A 276 16.50 2.78 -22.03
N PRO A 277 17.48 2.39 -22.86
CA PRO A 277 17.25 1.82 -24.20
C PRO A 277 16.57 0.44 -24.17
N ALA A 278 16.11 -0.04 -23.00
CA ALA A 278 15.43 -1.33 -22.90
C ALA A 278 13.93 -1.23 -23.23
N ILE A 279 13.31 -0.04 -23.20
CA ILE A 279 11.94 0.12 -23.68
C ILE A 279 11.85 0.08 -25.21
N SER A 280 12.89 0.55 -25.92
CA SER A 280 13.03 0.31 -27.37
C SER A 280 13.21 -1.18 -27.74
N SER A 281 13.41 -2.05 -26.75
CA SER A 281 13.43 -3.51 -26.93
C SER A 281 12.15 -4.22 -26.48
N ILE A 282 11.16 -3.50 -25.92
CA ILE A 282 9.85 -4.12 -25.69
C ILE A 282 9.18 -4.24 -27.05
N ARG A 283 9.32 -5.43 -27.63
CA ARG A 283 8.66 -5.82 -28.87
C ARG A 283 7.18 -5.45 -28.80
N PRO A 284 6.56 -5.03 -29.92
CA PRO A 284 5.11 -4.89 -30.00
C PRO A 284 4.45 -6.12 -29.41
N VAL A 285 3.63 -5.92 -28.38
CA VAL A 285 2.88 -7.01 -27.75
C VAL A 285 1.57 -7.10 -28.49
N ILE A 286 1.32 -8.24 -29.13
CA ILE A 286 0.11 -8.47 -29.91
C ILE A 286 -1.11 -8.20 -29.02
N GLY A 287 -2.06 -7.42 -29.52
CA GLY A 287 -3.30 -7.09 -28.81
C GLY A 287 -3.20 -5.89 -27.87
N LEU A 288 -2.05 -5.22 -27.76
CA LEU A 288 -1.91 -4.02 -26.93
C LEU A 288 -1.45 -2.79 -27.73
N SER A 289 -2.13 -1.67 -27.48
CA SER A 289 -1.65 -0.35 -27.91
C SER A 289 -0.51 0.13 -27.01
N ASP A 290 0.37 1.00 -27.51
CA ASP A 290 1.44 1.60 -26.69
C ASP A 290 0.89 2.33 -25.46
N ARG A 291 -0.25 3.01 -25.62
CA ARG A 291 -0.98 3.63 -24.52
C ARG A 291 -1.32 2.61 -23.42
N THR A 292 -2.02 1.53 -23.76
CA THR A 292 -2.44 0.51 -22.78
C THR A 292 -1.23 -0.14 -22.10
N ARG A 293 -0.15 -0.37 -22.86
CA ARG A 293 1.11 -0.91 -22.34
C ARG A 293 1.72 0.00 -21.28
N MET A 294 1.82 1.30 -21.55
CA MET A 294 2.45 2.25 -20.63
C MET A 294 1.58 2.51 -19.39
N LEU A 295 0.25 2.58 -19.54
CA LEU A 295 -0.68 2.67 -18.41
C LEU A 295 -0.52 1.46 -17.46
N ALA A 296 -0.50 0.25 -18.01
CA ALA A 296 -0.31 -0.95 -17.20
C ALA A 296 1.08 -0.99 -16.52
N LEU A 297 2.15 -0.53 -17.19
CA LEU A 297 3.46 -0.41 -16.54
C LEU A 297 3.49 0.65 -15.44
N CYS A 298 2.78 1.77 -15.58
CA CYS A 298 2.66 2.75 -14.50
C CYS A 298 2.04 2.11 -13.26
N ALA A 299 0.96 1.34 -13.42
CA ALA A 299 0.32 0.61 -12.33
C ALA A 299 1.20 -0.50 -11.75
N THR A 300 1.78 -1.36 -12.59
CA THR A 300 2.67 -2.45 -12.17
C THR A 300 3.88 -1.94 -11.40
N ASN A 301 4.58 -0.94 -11.92
CA ASN A 301 5.76 -0.38 -11.28
C ASN A 301 5.41 0.35 -9.97
N THR A 302 4.27 1.06 -9.92
CA THR A 302 3.77 1.65 -8.67
C THR A 302 3.53 0.56 -7.64
N ALA A 303 2.76 -0.47 -7.98
CA ALA A 303 2.43 -1.58 -7.09
C ALA A 303 3.69 -2.31 -6.57
N HIS A 304 4.68 -2.53 -7.43
CA HIS A 304 5.94 -3.17 -7.08
C HIS A 304 6.90 -2.23 -6.31
N GLY A 305 6.65 -0.92 -6.32
CA GLY A 305 7.57 0.11 -5.81
C GLY A 305 8.83 0.30 -6.67
N ASN A 306 8.78 -0.09 -7.95
CA ASN A 306 9.87 0.13 -8.90
C ASN A 306 9.80 1.57 -9.45
N LEU A 307 10.34 2.54 -8.69
CA LEU A 307 10.22 3.95 -9.05
C LEU A 307 10.96 4.33 -10.33
N SER A 308 12.09 3.68 -10.63
CA SER A 308 12.81 3.90 -11.89
C SER A 308 12.00 3.38 -13.08
N GLY A 309 11.41 2.18 -12.96
CA GLY A 309 10.50 1.64 -13.97
C GLY A 309 9.24 2.48 -14.16
N LEU A 310 8.67 3.02 -13.08
CA LEU A 310 7.54 3.95 -13.13
C LEU A 310 7.90 5.19 -13.93
N ALA A 311 9.05 5.80 -13.63
CA ALA A 311 9.47 7.02 -14.30
C ALA A 311 9.80 6.80 -15.79
N GLN A 312 10.35 5.63 -16.13
CA GLN A 312 10.50 5.20 -17.52
C GLN A 312 9.14 5.07 -18.21
N ALA A 313 8.21 4.30 -17.65
CA ALA A 313 6.87 4.14 -18.22
C ALA A 313 6.15 5.48 -18.39
N TRP A 314 6.30 6.39 -17.42
CA TRP A 314 5.77 7.76 -17.48
C TRP A 314 6.37 8.56 -18.64
N THR A 315 7.68 8.48 -18.86
CA THR A 315 8.37 9.21 -19.94
C THR A 315 7.90 8.78 -21.34
N TYR A 316 7.49 7.52 -21.50
CA TYR A 316 6.97 6.98 -22.77
C TYR A 316 5.44 7.05 -22.89
N LEU A 317 4.74 7.42 -21.81
CA LEU A 317 3.30 7.65 -21.88
C LEU A 317 3.06 8.96 -22.63
N ASP A 318 2.09 8.97 -23.55
CA ASP A 318 1.69 10.19 -24.24
C ASP A 318 1.26 11.25 -23.19
N PRO A 319 1.74 12.50 -23.28
CA PRO A 319 1.34 13.56 -22.35
C PRO A 319 -0.17 13.73 -22.20
N MET A 320 -0.96 13.44 -23.24
CA MET A 320 -2.42 13.47 -23.19
C MET A 320 -3.02 12.35 -22.35
N ASP A 321 -2.28 11.28 -22.09
CA ASP A 321 -2.68 10.16 -21.25
C ASP A 321 -2.07 10.24 -19.83
N HIS A 322 -1.29 11.27 -19.49
CA HIS A 322 -0.75 11.42 -18.12
C HIS A 322 -1.84 11.47 -17.04
N GLY A 323 -3.01 12.07 -17.33
CA GLY A 323 -4.15 12.03 -16.42
C GLY A 323 -4.60 10.59 -16.14
N ALA A 324 -4.77 9.79 -17.21
CA ALA A 324 -5.07 8.36 -17.10
C ALA A 324 -3.94 7.57 -16.42
N GLY A 325 -2.68 7.99 -16.58
CA GLY A 325 -1.53 7.48 -15.85
C GLY A 325 -1.67 7.66 -14.34
N LEU A 326 -2.04 8.86 -13.87
CA LEU A 326 -2.31 9.10 -12.45
C LEU A 326 -3.48 8.25 -11.94
N GLU A 327 -4.56 8.13 -12.73
CA GLU A 327 -5.71 7.30 -12.37
C GLU A 327 -5.35 5.83 -12.13
N VAL A 328 -4.56 5.22 -13.01
CA VAL A 328 -4.17 3.81 -12.85
C VAL A 328 -3.20 3.62 -11.68
N MET A 329 -2.35 4.62 -11.39
CA MET A 329 -1.53 4.62 -10.17
C MET A 329 -2.38 4.70 -8.91
N LEU A 330 -3.41 5.58 -8.90
CA LEU A 330 -4.36 5.68 -7.79
C LEU A 330 -5.17 4.40 -7.61
N GLY A 331 -5.55 3.75 -8.72
CA GLY A 331 -6.21 2.45 -8.71
C GLY A 331 -5.44 1.36 -7.96
N THR A 332 -4.11 1.46 -7.89
CA THR A 332 -3.31 0.45 -7.17
C THR A 332 -3.49 0.49 -5.65
N VAL A 333 -4.19 1.49 -5.08
CA VAL A 333 -4.61 1.48 -3.66
C VAL A 333 -5.40 0.22 -3.36
N LEU A 334 -6.29 -0.21 -4.28
CA LEU A 334 -7.08 -1.44 -4.14
C LEU A 334 -6.20 -2.68 -3.98
N ASN A 335 -5.03 -2.68 -4.63
CA ASN A 335 -4.16 -3.84 -4.76
C ASN A 335 -3.01 -3.88 -3.75
N THR A 336 -2.57 -2.71 -3.29
CA THR A 336 -1.33 -2.57 -2.49
C THR A 336 -1.47 -1.65 -1.29
N GLY A 337 -2.60 -0.97 -1.12
CA GLY A 337 -2.77 0.07 -0.12
C GLY A 337 -2.13 1.42 -0.53
N PHE A 338 -2.12 2.36 0.39
CA PHE A 338 -1.78 3.77 0.14
C PHE A 338 -0.28 4.04 -0.04
N HIS A 339 0.56 3.21 0.56
CA HIS A 339 1.99 3.48 0.72
C HIS A 339 2.78 3.43 -0.60
N ARG A 340 2.46 2.48 -1.49
CA ARG A 340 3.05 2.39 -2.84
C ARG A 340 2.65 3.56 -3.73
N VAL A 341 1.37 3.93 -3.69
CA VAL A 341 0.81 5.08 -4.43
C VAL A 341 1.45 6.38 -3.96
N HIS A 342 1.63 6.56 -2.65
CA HIS A 342 2.31 7.72 -2.09
C HIS A 342 3.69 7.94 -2.74
N ASN A 343 4.50 6.89 -2.80
CA ASN A 343 5.85 6.98 -3.34
C ASN A 343 5.87 7.22 -4.83
N GLY A 344 4.99 6.56 -5.59
CA GLY A 344 4.87 6.82 -7.02
C GLY A 344 4.52 8.28 -7.30
N LEU A 345 3.50 8.81 -6.62
CA LEU A 345 3.10 10.21 -6.75
C LEU A 345 4.18 11.17 -6.30
N LEU A 346 4.84 10.90 -5.17
CA LEU A 346 5.92 11.74 -4.65
C LEU A 346 7.12 11.76 -5.59
N ALA A 347 7.51 10.61 -6.15
CA ALA A 347 8.60 10.52 -7.13
C ALA A 347 8.30 11.37 -8.37
N LEU A 348 7.11 11.24 -8.96
CA LEU A 348 6.71 12.06 -10.11
C LEU A 348 6.59 13.56 -9.74
N HIS A 349 6.01 13.88 -8.59
CA HIS A 349 5.85 15.26 -8.14
C HIS A 349 7.20 15.97 -7.93
N SER A 350 8.17 15.27 -7.33
CA SER A 350 9.52 15.81 -7.08
C SER A 350 10.25 16.25 -8.36
N GLN A 351 9.79 15.75 -9.51
CA GLN A 351 10.36 15.99 -10.83
C GLN A 351 9.53 17.00 -11.64
N GLY A 352 8.41 17.47 -11.08
CA GLY A 352 7.51 18.45 -11.72
C GLY A 352 6.69 17.89 -12.88
N VAL A 353 6.72 16.57 -13.14
CA VAL A 353 6.17 15.98 -14.38
C VAL A 353 4.67 15.70 -14.37
N CYS A 354 4.01 15.81 -13.21
CA CYS A 354 2.59 15.47 -13.06
C CYS A 354 1.67 16.66 -12.75
N ARG A 355 2.20 17.88 -12.56
CA ARG A 355 1.39 19.02 -12.09
C ARG A 355 0.24 19.37 -13.03
N ASP A 356 0.50 19.39 -14.32
CA ASP A 356 -0.49 19.75 -15.34
C ASP A 356 -1.44 18.59 -15.68
N ALA A 357 -1.13 17.38 -15.22
CA ALA A 357 -1.91 16.17 -15.47
C ALA A 357 -3.01 15.92 -14.43
N ILE A 358 -2.98 16.63 -13.29
CA ILE A 358 -3.99 16.50 -12.24
C ILE A 358 -5.28 17.14 -12.72
N GLN A 359 -6.26 16.29 -13.06
CA GLN A 359 -7.61 16.72 -13.39
C GLN A 359 -8.56 16.32 -12.26
N VAL A 360 -9.40 17.26 -11.83
CA VAL A 360 -10.50 16.99 -10.92
C VAL A 360 -11.78 17.06 -11.73
N ASP A 361 -12.44 15.92 -11.93
CA ASP A 361 -13.73 15.88 -12.60
C ASP A 361 -14.80 16.56 -11.73
N ARG A 362 -15.69 17.34 -12.36
CA ARG A 362 -16.80 18.01 -11.68
C ARG A 362 -17.83 17.01 -11.17
N GLU A 363 -17.98 15.87 -11.86
CA GLU A 363 -18.90 14.81 -11.44
C GLU A 363 -18.45 14.18 -10.12
N ASP A 364 -17.16 13.88 -9.97
CA ASP A 364 -16.61 13.34 -8.72
C ASP A 364 -16.77 14.31 -7.54
N ALA A 365 -16.74 15.61 -7.80
CA ALA A 365 -16.81 16.65 -6.77
C ALA A 365 -18.21 16.78 -6.11
N ILE A 366 -19.27 16.30 -6.78
CA ILE A 366 -20.64 16.43 -6.27
C ILE A 366 -21.15 15.17 -5.56
N LEU A 367 -20.56 14.01 -5.83
CA LEU A 367 -20.96 12.73 -5.24
C LEU A 367 -20.71 12.69 -3.72
N ASP A 368 -21.60 12.02 -3.01
CA ASP A 368 -21.48 11.65 -1.60
C ASP A 368 -21.43 10.12 -1.44
N GLY A 369 -21.52 9.62 -0.21
CA GLY A 369 -21.43 8.18 0.06
C GLY A 369 -22.47 7.34 -0.69
N GLU A 370 -23.70 7.83 -0.86
CA GLU A 370 -24.74 7.12 -1.62
C GLU A 370 -24.43 7.14 -3.11
N GLY A 371 -24.02 8.30 -3.65
CA GLY A 371 -23.60 8.43 -5.04
C GLY A 371 -22.42 7.52 -5.39
N PHE A 372 -21.41 7.45 -4.54
CA PHE A 372 -20.28 6.55 -4.73
C PHE A 372 -20.69 5.07 -4.61
N THR A 373 -21.57 4.73 -3.68
CA THR A 373 -22.12 3.37 -3.56
C THR A 373 -22.85 2.97 -4.84
N ALA A 374 -23.77 3.80 -5.35
CA ALA A 374 -24.49 3.52 -6.58
C ALA A 374 -23.55 3.32 -7.78
N ARG A 375 -22.52 4.17 -7.91
CA ARG A 375 -21.49 4.01 -8.93
C ARG A 375 -20.71 2.71 -8.78
N GLY A 376 -20.32 2.38 -7.55
CA GLY A 376 -19.63 1.14 -7.22
C GLY A 376 -20.42 -0.10 -7.62
N GLU A 377 -21.73 -0.10 -7.39
CA GLU A 377 -22.61 -1.19 -7.80
C GLU A 377 -22.61 -1.39 -9.32
N ILE A 378 -22.68 -0.30 -10.10
CA ILE A 378 -22.62 -0.35 -11.57
C ILE A 378 -21.28 -0.95 -12.02
N VAL A 379 -20.16 -0.48 -11.45
CA VAL A 379 -18.82 -0.97 -11.80
C VAL A 379 -18.66 -2.45 -11.46
N LEU A 380 -19.07 -2.87 -10.26
CA LEU A 380 -19.00 -4.26 -9.81
C LEU A 380 -19.86 -5.19 -10.66
N GLN A 381 -21.07 -4.77 -11.06
CA GLN A 381 -21.92 -5.55 -11.97
C GLN A 381 -21.29 -5.71 -13.35
N GLN A 382 -20.62 -4.68 -13.88
CA GLN A 382 -19.90 -4.79 -15.15
C GLN A 382 -18.72 -5.76 -15.07
N ILE A 383 -17.93 -5.70 -14.00
CA ILE A 383 -16.74 -6.55 -13.81
C ILE A 383 -17.13 -8.00 -13.52
N HIS A 384 -18.06 -8.22 -12.59
CA HIS A 384 -18.37 -9.57 -12.11
C HIS A 384 -19.52 -10.26 -12.86
N ARG A 385 -20.38 -9.50 -13.57
CA ARG A 385 -21.56 -10.00 -14.30
C ARG A 385 -22.36 -11.02 -13.48
N GLU A 386 -22.54 -12.25 -13.99
CA GLU A 386 -23.31 -13.30 -13.30
C GLU A 386 -22.77 -13.66 -11.91
N LYS A 387 -21.49 -13.40 -11.63
CA LYS A 387 -20.85 -13.67 -10.34
C LYS A 387 -20.99 -12.54 -9.33
N TYR A 388 -21.61 -11.41 -9.69
CA TYR A 388 -21.74 -10.24 -8.82
C TYR A 388 -22.40 -10.60 -7.48
N HIS A 389 -23.55 -11.27 -7.49
CA HIS A 389 -24.27 -11.61 -6.25
C HIS A 389 -23.48 -12.57 -5.36
N GLN A 390 -22.80 -13.56 -5.96
CA GLN A 390 -21.93 -14.48 -5.23
C GLN A 390 -20.76 -13.74 -4.57
N PHE A 391 -20.13 -12.80 -5.30
CA PHE A 391 -19.04 -12.01 -4.78
C PHE A 391 -19.50 -11.15 -3.60
N ARG A 392 -20.63 -10.45 -3.74
CA ARG A 392 -21.24 -9.65 -2.68
C ARG A 392 -21.50 -10.47 -1.42
N GLU A 393 -22.22 -11.58 -1.53
CA GLU A 393 -22.55 -12.45 -0.39
C GLU A 393 -21.28 -12.97 0.30
N GLN A 394 -20.26 -13.32 -0.49
CA GLN A 394 -18.98 -13.75 0.06
C GLN A 394 -18.31 -12.64 0.87
N MET A 395 -18.32 -11.39 0.40
CA MET A 395 -17.70 -10.26 1.11
C MET A 395 -18.47 -9.87 2.37
N GLU A 396 -19.80 -9.82 2.30
CA GLU A 396 -20.67 -9.55 3.45
C GLU A 396 -20.49 -10.60 4.56
N ARG A 397 -20.22 -11.86 4.20
CA ARG A 397 -19.93 -12.93 5.17
C ARG A 397 -18.57 -12.79 5.86
N LEU A 398 -17.58 -12.15 5.22
CA LEU A 398 -16.24 -11.99 5.79
C LEU A 398 -16.22 -10.91 6.88
N HIS A 399 -16.88 -9.78 6.63
CA HIS A 399 -16.98 -8.70 7.60
C HIS A 399 -18.13 -7.76 7.20
N PRO A 400 -19.00 -7.31 8.14
CA PRO A 400 -20.14 -6.44 7.84
C PRO A 400 -19.77 -5.16 7.08
N ASP A 401 -18.74 -4.44 7.53
CA ASP A 401 -18.29 -3.20 6.86
C ASP A 401 -17.46 -3.42 5.58
N LEU A 402 -16.90 -4.61 5.34
CA LEU A 402 -15.97 -4.81 4.22
C LEU A 402 -16.67 -4.58 2.88
N TRP A 403 -17.88 -5.12 2.72
CA TRP A 403 -18.67 -4.90 1.50
C TRP A 403 -18.86 -3.41 1.22
N LEU A 404 -19.19 -2.63 2.26
CA LEU A 404 -19.43 -1.20 2.13
C LEU A 404 -18.16 -0.44 1.72
N TRP A 405 -16.99 -0.85 2.21
CA TRP A 405 -15.71 -0.28 1.76
C TRP A 405 -15.38 -0.66 0.31
N ILE A 406 -15.73 -1.89 -0.10
CA ILE A 406 -15.55 -2.37 -1.46
C ILE A 406 -16.42 -1.54 -2.41
N VAL A 407 -17.73 -1.54 -2.21
CA VAL A 407 -18.67 -0.89 -3.13
C VAL A 407 -18.46 0.63 -3.15
N GLU A 408 -18.38 1.29 -1.99
CA GLU A 408 -18.34 2.75 -1.94
C GLU A 408 -16.95 3.31 -2.26
N PHE A 409 -15.91 2.85 -1.55
CA PHE A 409 -14.58 3.43 -1.69
C PHE A 409 -13.82 2.81 -2.86
N LEU A 410 -13.61 1.48 -2.84
CA LEU A 410 -12.73 0.83 -3.80
C LEU A 410 -13.30 0.81 -5.23
N TYR A 411 -14.58 0.54 -5.40
CA TYR A 411 -15.22 0.49 -6.72
C TYR A 411 -15.94 1.79 -7.07
N GLY A 412 -16.55 2.47 -6.09
CA GLY A 412 -17.20 3.76 -6.28
C GLY A 412 -16.20 4.90 -6.45
N GLN A 413 -15.42 5.22 -5.41
CA GLN A 413 -14.52 6.39 -5.41
C GLN A 413 -13.24 6.18 -6.23
N VAL A 414 -12.68 4.97 -6.25
CA VAL A 414 -11.36 4.71 -6.86
C VAL A 414 -11.51 4.16 -8.29
N THR A 415 -12.11 2.98 -8.46
CA THR A 415 -12.20 2.34 -9.79
C THR A 415 -13.21 3.04 -10.71
N GLY A 416 -14.36 3.45 -10.17
CA GLY A 416 -15.40 4.16 -10.92
C GLY A 416 -15.11 5.64 -11.18
N ARG A 417 -13.94 6.14 -10.77
CA ARG A 417 -13.61 7.55 -10.90
C ARG A 417 -13.57 8.00 -12.35
N THR A 418 -14.19 9.14 -12.66
CA THR A 418 -14.33 9.60 -14.04
C THR A 418 -12.99 10.10 -14.57
N CYS A 419 -12.62 9.65 -15.77
CA CYS A 419 -11.45 10.12 -16.50
C CYS A 419 -11.68 9.92 -18.01
N ALA A 420 -11.71 11.01 -18.77
CA ALA A 420 -12.12 11.00 -20.18
C ALA A 420 -11.34 10.01 -21.07
N ARG A 421 -10.07 9.77 -20.75
CA ARG A 421 -9.19 8.87 -21.49
C ARG A 421 -8.84 7.63 -20.66
N LEU A 422 -9.77 7.07 -19.89
CA LEU A 422 -9.53 5.80 -19.19
C LEU A 422 -10.80 4.96 -19.09
N SER A 423 -10.80 3.82 -19.78
CA SER A 423 -11.92 2.87 -19.75
C SER A 423 -11.84 1.91 -18.57
N LEU A 424 -12.95 1.25 -18.23
CA LEU A 424 -12.94 0.19 -17.23
C LEU A 424 -12.08 -1.01 -17.65
N ALA A 425 -12.03 -1.31 -18.96
CA ALA A 425 -11.10 -2.31 -19.51
C ALA A 425 -9.63 -1.94 -19.25
N ASP A 426 -9.24 -0.67 -19.45
CA ASP A 426 -7.88 -0.21 -19.14
C ASP A 426 -7.57 -0.36 -17.63
N ARG A 427 -8.54 -0.08 -16.75
CA ARG A 427 -8.38 -0.22 -15.29
C ARG A 427 -8.21 -1.68 -14.85
N GLU A 428 -8.98 -2.60 -15.43
CA GLU A 428 -8.82 -4.04 -15.17
C GLU A 428 -7.50 -4.58 -15.73
N LEU A 429 -7.06 -4.13 -16.92
CA LEU A 429 -5.75 -4.46 -17.48
C LEU A 429 -4.60 -3.90 -16.61
N ALA A 430 -4.73 -2.68 -16.08
CA ALA A 430 -3.76 -2.13 -15.15
C ALA A 430 -3.71 -2.93 -13.83
N SER A 431 -4.87 -3.33 -13.29
CA SER A 431 -4.96 -4.18 -12.10
C SER A 431 -4.36 -5.57 -12.32
N LEU A 432 -4.55 -6.16 -13.50
CA LEU A 432 -3.86 -7.39 -13.92
C LEU A 432 -2.34 -7.24 -13.90
N GLY A 433 -1.83 -6.11 -14.40
CA GLY A 433 -0.41 -5.78 -14.31
C GLY A 433 0.11 -5.78 -12.87
N CYS A 434 -0.64 -5.15 -11.94
CA CYS A 434 -0.31 -5.19 -10.52
C CYS A 434 -0.27 -6.63 -9.97
N MET A 435 -1.29 -7.44 -10.24
CA MET A 435 -1.35 -8.82 -9.74
C MET A 435 -0.23 -9.70 -10.32
N ALA A 436 0.12 -9.51 -11.59
CA ALA A 436 1.25 -10.16 -12.24
C ALA A 436 2.57 -9.79 -11.55
N GLY A 437 2.80 -8.50 -11.31
CA GLY A 437 4.02 -8.01 -10.66
C GLY A 437 4.16 -8.35 -9.18
N LEU A 438 3.06 -8.68 -8.50
CA LEU A 438 3.03 -9.06 -7.08
C LEU A 438 2.88 -10.58 -6.86
N ALA A 439 2.84 -11.37 -7.94
CA ALA A 439 2.59 -12.82 -7.91
C ALA A 439 1.32 -13.21 -7.12
N ASN A 440 0.24 -12.42 -7.24
CA ASN A 440 -0.99 -12.64 -6.51
C ASN A 440 -1.99 -13.49 -7.30
N GLY A 441 -1.93 -14.80 -7.13
CA GLY A 441 -2.69 -15.76 -7.94
C GLY A 441 -4.16 -15.84 -7.59
N SER A 442 -4.49 -15.54 -6.33
CA SER A 442 -5.86 -15.65 -5.83
C SER A 442 -6.85 -14.74 -6.57
N GLN A 443 -6.38 -13.60 -7.09
CA GLN A 443 -7.20 -12.62 -7.80
C GLN A 443 -6.97 -12.59 -9.31
N LEU A 444 -5.91 -13.24 -9.82
CA LEU A 444 -5.55 -13.17 -11.25
C LEU A 444 -6.71 -13.65 -12.14
N GLY A 445 -7.36 -14.76 -11.77
CA GLY A 445 -8.51 -15.29 -12.50
C GLY A 445 -9.72 -14.36 -12.52
N ALA A 446 -9.99 -13.68 -11.41
CA ALA A 446 -11.11 -12.74 -11.29
C ALA A 446 -10.89 -11.51 -12.17
N HIS A 447 -9.72 -10.89 -12.11
CA HIS A 447 -9.39 -9.73 -12.95
C HIS A 447 -9.21 -10.08 -14.43
N MET A 448 -8.76 -11.30 -14.77
CA MET A 448 -8.73 -11.74 -16.17
C MET A 448 -10.15 -11.80 -16.73
N ARG A 449 -11.11 -12.34 -15.95
CA ARG A 449 -12.52 -12.33 -16.33
C ARG A 449 -13.10 -10.92 -16.35
N GLY A 450 -12.76 -10.10 -15.35
CA GLY A 450 -13.16 -8.70 -15.24
C GLY A 450 -12.76 -7.89 -16.48
N ALA A 451 -11.50 -8.01 -16.91
CA ALA A 451 -11.00 -7.36 -18.12
C ALA A 451 -11.81 -7.76 -19.36
N LEU A 452 -12.06 -9.06 -19.57
CA LEU A 452 -12.88 -9.54 -20.68
C LEU A 452 -14.32 -9.03 -20.61
N ASN A 453 -14.92 -9.04 -19.40
CA ASN A 453 -16.26 -8.53 -19.16
C ASN A 453 -16.39 -7.03 -19.43
N CYS A 454 -15.30 -6.28 -19.26
CA CYS A 454 -15.23 -4.85 -19.56
C CYS A 454 -14.85 -4.56 -21.02
N GLY A 455 -14.64 -5.58 -21.85
CA GLY A 455 -14.38 -5.43 -23.29
C GLY A 455 -12.92 -5.54 -23.72
N ALA A 456 -11.99 -5.91 -22.82
CA ALA A 456 -10.64 -6.26 -23.25
C ALA A 456 -10.65 -7.55 -24.09
N SER A 457 -9.74 -7.64 -25.06
CA SER A 457 -9.56 -8.88 -25.83
C SER A 457 -8.71 -9.89 -25.05
N PRO A 458 -8.86 -11.21 -25.29
CA PRO A 458 -7.96 -12.21 -24.73
C PRO A 458 -6.49 -11.95 -25.03
N GLN A 459 -6.18 -11.39 -26.21
CA GLN A 459 -4.82 -11.02 -26.62
C GLN A 459 -4.29 -9.86 -25.77
N ALA A 460 -5.13 -8.85 -25.47
CA ALA A 460 -4.74 -7.77 -24.57
C ALA A 460 -4.45 -8.31 -23.16
N VAL A 461 -5.31 -9.19 -22.63
CA VAL A 461 -5.11 -9.82 -21.32
C VAL A 461 -3.79 -10.60 -21.30
N ARG A 462 -3.54 -11.44 -22.31
CA ARG A 462 -2.29 -12.20 -22.40
C ARG A 462 -1.07 -11.28 -22.51
N GLY A 463 -1.17 -10.25 -23.35
CA GLY A 463 -0.10 -9.29 -23.56
C GLY A 463 0.29 -8.55 -22.28
N ILE A 464 -0.68 -8.21 -21.43
CA ILE A 464 -0.41 -7.56 -20.14
C ILE A 464 0.32 -8.51 -19.20
N LEU A 465 -0.13 -9.77 -19.11
CA LEU A 465 0.54 -10.77 -18.28
C LEU A 465 1.99 -10.96 -18.72
N ASP A 466 2.24 -11.05 -20.02
CA ASP A 466 3.60 -11.16 -20.57
C ASP A 466 4.47 -9.94 -20.27
N GLN A 467 3.96 -8.75 -20.56
CA GLN A 467 4.74 -7.54 -20.37
C GLN A 467 5.06 -7.29 -18.90
N CYS A 468 4.05 -7.41 -18.02
CA CYS A 468 4.19 -7.09 -16.61
C CYS A 468 4.90 -8.22 -15.85
N GLY A 469 4.65 -9.48 -16.22
CA GLY A 469 5.40 -10.63 -15.72
C GLY A 469 6.89 -10.52 -16.05
N HIS A 470 7.21 -10.19 -17.32
CA HIS A 470 8.60 -9.98 -17.74
C HIS A 470 9.25 -8.78 -17.02
N ALA A 471 8.55 -7.66 -16.91
CA ALA A 471 9.04 -6.47 -16.22
C ALA A 471 9.32 -6.72 -14.72
N ALA A 472 8.57 -7.62 -14.09
CA ALA A 472 8.77 -8.02 -12.70
C ALA A 472 9.78 -9.16 -12.52
N GLY A 473 10.29 -9.73 -13.61
CA GLY A 473 11.36 -10.74 -13.62
C GLY A 473 10.88 -12.17 -13.89
N ARG A 474 11.85 -13.07 -14.13
CA ARG A 474 11.60 -14.46 -14.56
C ARG A 474 10.66 -15.25 -13.64
N PRO A 475 10.74 -15.16 -12.29
CA PRO A 475 9.81 -15.88 -11.42
C PRO A 475 8.36 -15.45 -11.62
N MET A 476 8.10 -14.15 -11.75
CA MET A 476 6.76 -13.60 -11.99
C MET A 476 6.22 -14.01 -13.36
N GLN A 477 7.08 -14.04 -14.39
CA GLN A 477 6.68 -14.55 -15.71
C GLN A 477 6.24 -16.01 -15.65
N ALA A 478 7.05 -16.90 -15.05
CA ALA A 478 6.70 -18.32 -14.93
C ALA A 478 5.40 -18.51 -14.13
N PHE A 479 5.20 -17.68 -13.10
CA PHE A 479 3.97 -17.65 -12.32
C PHE A 479 2.75 -17.30 -13.19
N VAL A 480 2.78 -16.21 -13.98
CA VAL A 480 1.61 -15.85 -14.81
C VAL A 480 1.33 -16.84 -15.93
N ASP A 481 2.36 -17.48 -16.47
CA ASP A 481 2.21 -18.51 -17.52
C ASP A 481 1.41 -19.72 -17.04
N GLY A 482 1.66 -20.18 -15.81
CA GLY A 482 0.90 -21.27 -15.20
C GLY A 482 -0.59 -20.93 -15.05
N TYR A 483 -0.90 -19.70 -14.61
CA TYR A 483 -2.29 -19.26 -14.44
C TYR A 483 -3.02 -19.06 -15.76
N TRP A 484 -2.33 -18.51 -16.77
CA TRP A 484 -2.92 -18.31 -18.11
C TRP A 484 -3.37 -19.64 -18.72
N LEU A 485 -2.52 -20.68 -18.66
CA LEU A 485 -2.86 -22.01 -19.20
C LEU A 485 -4.09 -22.62 -18.53
N SER A 486 -4.27 -22.42 -17.22
CA SER A 486 -5.46 -22.85 -16.50
C SER A 486 -6.69 -22.03 -16.92
N PHE A 487 -6.53 -20.70 -17.02
CA PHE A 487 -7.62 -19.79 -17.32
C PHE A 487 -8.20 -19.99 -18.73
N VAL A 488 -7.36 -20.13 -19.75
CA VAL A 488 -7.82 -20.29 -21.15
C VAL A 488 -8.71 -21.52 -21.33
N ARG A 489 -8.48 -22.59 -20.55
CA ARG A 489 -9.32 -23.80 -20.56
C ARG A 489 -10.75 -23.53 -20.07
N THR A 490 -10.98 -22.42 -19.38
CA THR A 490 -12.30 -22.02 -18.85
C THR A 490 -13.04 -21.04 -19.77
N ILE A 491 -12.42 -20.59 -20.86
CA ILE A 491 -13.04 -19.67 -21.83
C ILE A 491 -13.73 -20.52 -22.91
N PRO A 492 -15.01 -20.28 -23.23
CA PRO A 492 -15.69 -20.97 -24.32
C PRO A 492 -14.92 -20.82 -25.65
N SER A 493 -14.79 -21.91 -26.42
CA SER A 493 -14.00 -21.93 -27.67
C SER A 493 -14.39 -20.87 -28.70
N LYS A 494 -15.65 -20.38 -28.67
CA LYS A 494 -16.15 -19.32 -29.56
C LYS A 494 -15.57 -17.93 -29.24
N GLU A 495 -15.12 -17.71 -28.02
CA GLU A 495 -14.51 -16.45 -27.56
C GLU A 495 -12.97 -16.46 -27.73
N LEU A 496 -12.38 -17.60 -28.10
CA LEU A 496 -10.94 -17.80 -28.26
C LEU A 496 -10.43 -17.61 -29.70
N ALA A 497 -11.26 -17.13 -30.63
CA ALA A 497 -10.83 -16.91 -32.02
C ALA A 497 -9.71 -15.86 -32.06
N GLY A 498 -8.46 -16.32 -32.14
CA GLY A 498 -7.24 -15.52 -32.16
C GLY A 498 -6.38 -15.52 -30.87
N ALA A 499 -6.75 -16.27 -29.83
CA ALA A 499 -6.06 -16.27 -28.52
C ALA A 499 -5.08 -17.44 -28.31
N ARG A 500 -4.94 -18.33 -29.31
CA ARG A 500 -4.04 -19.49 -29.29
C ARG A 500 -2.73 -19.21 -30.01
#